data_AF-A0A2N3EL87-F1
#
_entry.id   AF-A0A2N3EL87-F1
#
_cell.length_a   1.000
_cell.length_b   1.000
_cell.length_c   1.000
_cell.angle_alpha   90.00
_cell.angle_beta   90.00
_cell.angle_gamma   90.00
#
_symmetry.space_group_name_H-M   'P 1'
#
loop_
_entity.id
_entity.type
_entity.pdbx_description
1 polymer ?
#
loop_
_entity_poly.entity_id
_entity_poly.type
_entity_poly.pdbx_seq_one_letter_code
_entity_poly.pdbx_strand_id
1 'polypeptide(L)'
;MSTKIDQVHEENARRAKELYLVARNPEQGAVRWHEMLRSARRLVAASLRASNYLIDVQKALEASGSHMRVFRQLIAPPMSQDQFKLLCDNWSKRSENIGSPLSPETAAIVASTFSDWCDPAIGKWRAEERPPTRSEVRSALLRTSILIAQQDLATRSRNEVASVQEHEVTDLLENMGWKKLPSKLIDTRASVPEKHYMHKTRFATKTASPQEVDIACGLAVSHVLAMECKVTNDETNSVKRVNDVIKKANAWREHFGSFVETAALLQGVIAPRDVQRLSDNGIHVFWSHDLEAFRSWLLAHIGDES
;
A
#
# COMPACT_ATOMS: atom_id res chain seq x y z
N MET A 1 -26.69 -25.73 -8.58
CA MET A 1 -25.23 -25.51 -8.48
C MET A 1 -24.90 -24.16 -7.84
N SER A 2 -25.54 -23.05 -8.24
CA SER A 2 -25.36 -21.70 -7.65
C SER A 2 -25.38 -21.68 -6.12
N THR A 3 -26.44 -22.22 -5.50
CA THR A 3 -26.67 -22.14 -4.04
C THR A 3 -25.55 -22.77 -3.18
N LYS A 4 -24.81 -23.74 -3.73
CA LYS A 4 -23.73 -24.42 -3.00
C LYS A 4 -22.42 -23.64 -3.07
N ILE A 5 -22.18 -22.94 -4.17
CA ILE A 5 -21.03 -22.02 -4.34
C ILE A 5 -21.25 -20.78 -3.46
N ASP A 6 -22.48 -20.25 -3.44
CA ASP A 6 -22.88 -19.13 -2.59
C ASP A 6 -22.59 -19.43 -1.10
N GLN A 7 -22.94 -20.63 -0.62
CA GLN A 7 -22.67 -21.07 0.75
C GLN A 7 -21.18 -21.16 1.08
N VAL A 8 -20.35 -21.66 0.16
CA VAL A 8 -18.90 -21.77 0.36
C VAL A 8 -18.24 -20.39 0.42
N HIS A 9 -18.68 -19.46 -0.43
CA HIS A 9 -18.20 -18.08 -0.40
C HIS A 9 -18.60 -17.35 0.89
N GLU A 10 -19.84 -17.56 1.36
CA GLU A 10 -20.32 -17.03 2.64
C GLU A 10 -19.52 -17.55 3.83
N GLU A 11 -19.28 -18.86 3.89
CA GLU A 11 -18.55 -19.48 4.99
C GLU A 11 -17.10 -18.99 5.06
N ASN A 12 -16.41 -18.94 3.91
CA ASN A 12 -15.03 -18.45 3.86
C ASN A 12 -14.92 -16.96 4.19
N ALA A 13 -15.84 -16.13 3.69
CA ALA A 13 -15.87 -14.71 4.02
C ALA A 13 -16.13 -14.48 5.53
N ARG A 14 -17.03 -15.25 6.13
CA ARG A 14 -17.28 -15.23 7.58
C ARG A 14 -16.01 -15.62 8.35
N ARG A 15 -15.35 -16.71 7.95
CA ARG A 15 -14.14 -17.19 8.61
C ARG A 15 -12.99 -16.18 8.52
N ALA A 16 -12.79 -15.59 7.34
CA ALA A 16 -11.78 -14.54 7.14
C ALA A 16 -12.03 -13.31 8.03
N LYS A 17 -13.30 -12.91 8.17
CA LYS A 17 -13.71 -11.82 9.08
C LYS A 17 -13.44 -12.16 10.55
N GLU A 18 -13.76 -13.38 10.99
CA GLU A 18 -13.47 -13.84 12.36
C GLU A 18 -11.96 -13.78 12.66
N LEU A 19 -11.13 -14.31 11.75
CA LEU A 19 -9.67 -14.27 11.88
C LEU A 19 -9.13 -12.84 11.89
N TYR A 20 -9.67 -11.96 11.02
CA TYR A 20 -9.33 -10.54 11.04
C TYR A 20 -9.62 -9.89 12.40
N LEU A 21 -10.76 -10.20 13.01
CA LEU A 21 -11.11 -9.67 14.34
C LEU A 21 -10.22 -10.23 15.45
N VAL A 22 -9.93 -11.53 15.43
CA VAL A 22 -9.02 -12.19 16.40
C VAL A 22 -7.60 -11.63 16.29
N ALA A 23 -7.14 -11.33 15.08
CA ALA A 23 -5.81 -10.74 14.86
C ALA A 23 -5.70 -9.30 15.37
N ARG A 24 -6.80 -8.61 15.70
CA ARG A 24 -6.76 -7.28 16.32
C ARG A 24 -6.40 -7.42 17.79
N ASN A 25 -5.11 -7.38 18.09
CA ASN A 25 -4.60 -7.32 19.45
C ASN A 25 -4.51 -5.85 19.95
N PRO A 26 -5.35 -5.41 20.90
CA PRO A 26 -5.33 -4.03 21.39
C PRO A 26 -4.03 -3.64 22.09
N GLU A 27 -3.38 -4.57 22.80
CA GLU A 27 -2.13 -4.32 23.52
C GLU A 27 -0.98 -4.06 22.54
N GLN A 28 -0.83 -4.93 21.52
CA GLN A 28 0.14 -4.71 20.45
C GLN A 28 -0.19 -3.42 19.68
N GLY A 29 -1.47 -3.13 19.46
CA GLY A 29 -1.93 -1.88 18.86
C GLY A 29 -1.48 -0.65 19.65
N ALA A 30 -1.58 -0.68 20.99
CA ALA A 30 -1.14 0.40 21.86
C ALA A 30 0.38 0.60 21.83
N VAL A 31 1.16 -0.49 21.82
CA VAL A 31 2.62 -0.42 21.69
C VAL A 31 3.02 0.26 20.38
N ARG A 32 2.45 -0.20 19.25
CA ARG A 32 2.71 0.37 17.92
C ARG A 32 2.29 1.84 17.84
N TRP A 33 1.14 2.18 18.42
CA TRP A 33 0.67 3.57 18.51
C TRP A 33 1.69 4.46 19.23
N HIS A 34 2.18 4.04 20.40
CA HIS A 34 3.17 4.80 21.16
C HIS A 34 4.50 4.94 20.42
N GLU A 35 4.93 3.91 19.69
CA GLU A 35 6.11 3.99 18.83
C GLU A 35 5.95 5.02 17.70
N MET A 36 4.84 4.97 16.97
CA MET A 36 4.55 5.94 15.89
C MET A 36 4.47 7.35 16.44
N LEU A 37 3.83 7.54 17.61
CA LEU A 37 3.74 8.85 18.26
C LEU A 37 5.11 9.37 18.70
N ARG A 38 6.00 8.51 19.24
CA ARG A 38 7.38 8.90 19.57
C ARG A 38 8.16 9.33 18.33
N SER A 39 8.05 8.57 17.24
CA SER A 39 8.71 8.90 15.97
C SER A 39 8.22 10.23 15.40
N ALA A 40 6.89 10.40 15.31
CA ALA A 40 6.26 11.62 14.84
C ALA A 40 6.67 12.84 15.67
N ARG A 41 6.69 12.73 17.01
CA ARG A 41 7.16 13.81 17.90
C ARG A 41 8.59 14.23 17.62
N ARG A 42 9.50 13.28 17.37
CA ARG A 42 10.90 13.57 17.03
C ARG A 42 10.98 14.33 15.71
N LEU A 43 10.24 13.88 14.69
CA LEU A 43 10.20 14.53 13.38
C LEU A 43 9.63 15.95 13.48
N VAL A 44 8.49 16.13 14.16
CA VAL A 44 7.86 17.45 14.34
C VAL A 44 8.78 18.39 15.11
N ALA A 45 9.39 17.94 16.21
CA ALA A 45 10.33 18.76 16.97
C ALA A 45 11.56 19.15 16.13
N ALA A 46 12.07 18.24 15.29
CA ALA A 46 13.18 18.53 14.39
C ALA A 46 12.77 19.58 13.34
N SER A 47 11.61 19.43 12.69
CA SER A 47 11.11 20.40 11.69
C SER A 47 10.83 21.77 12.30
N LEU A 48 10.27 21.82 13.50
CA LEU A 48 10.07 23.09 14.22
C LEU A 48 11.40 23.76 14.51
N ARG A 49 12.41 23.05 15.04
CA ARG A 49 13.73 23.66 15.29
C ARG A 49 14.43 24.09 14.00
N ALA A 50 14.40 23.26 12.96
CA ALA A 50 15.04 23.55 11.68
C ALA A 50 14.44 24.79 11.00
N SER A 51 13.14 25.04 11.19
CA SER A 51 12.43 26.20 10.63
C SER A 51 12.41 27.42 11.54
N ASN A 52 13.23 27.46 12.59
CA ASN A 52 13.15 28.47 13.63
C ASN A 52 11.69 28.67 14.12
N TYR A 53 11.05 27.56 14.43
CA TYR A 53 9.64 27.44 14.79
C TYR A 53 8.71 28.09 13.76
N LEU A 54 8.81 27.66 12.49
CA LEU A 54 8.01 28.12 11.35
C LEU A 54 8.28 29.56 10.89
N ILE A 55 9.28 30.25 11.45
CA ILE A 55 9.69 31.58 10.98
C ILE A 55 10.46 31.47 9.65
N ASP A 56 11.31 30.44 9.52
CA ASP A 56 12.21 30.24 8.38
C ASP A 56 12.04 28.83 7.78
N VAL A 57 10.89 28.61 7.16
CA VAL A 57 10.53 27.32 6.53
C VAL A 57 11.44 27.01 5.35
N GLN A 58 11.87 28.03 4.61
CA GLN A 58 12.79 27.87 3.47
C GLN A 58 14.09 27.20 3.93
N LYS A 59 14.75 27.74 4.96
CA LYS A 59 16.01 27.19 5.47
C LYS A 59 15.88 25.75 5.96
N ALA A 60 14.74 25.39 6.54
CA ALA A 60 14.48 24.01 6.91
C ALA A 60 14.45 23.10 5.67
N LEU A 61 13.79 23.50 4.60
CA LEU A 61 13.67 22.72 3.37
C LEU A 61 14.98 22.63 2.58
N GLU A 62 15.80 23.68 2.63
CA GLU A 62 17.18 23.67 2.13
C GLU A 62 18.08 22.70 2.93
N ALA A 63 17.79 22.48 4.22
CA ALA A 63 18.51 21.51 5.03
C ALA A 63 18.04 20.06 4.76
N SER A 64 16.73 19.84 4.62
CA SER A 64 16.16 18.52 4.33
C SER A 64 14.73 18.61 3.84
N GLY A 65 14.44 17.97 2.70
CA GLY A 65 13.08 17.82 2.18
C GLY A 65 12.14 17.03 3.11
N SER A 66 12.67 16.23 4.04
CA SER A 66 11.85 15.42 4.97
C SER A 66 10.97 16.28 5.89
N HIS A 67 11.34 17.54 6.11
CA HIS A 67 10.54 18.47 6.90
C HIS A 67 9.18 18.80 6.26
N MET A 68 9.07 18.65 4.93
CA MET A 68 7.82 18.91 4.22
C MET A 68 6.67 18.03 4.71
N ARG A 69 7.00 16.82 5.17
CA ARG A 69 6.03 15.91 5.80
C ARG A 69 5.29 16.58 6.97
N VAL A 70 6.00 17.38 7.77
CA VAL A 70 5.42 18.12 8.90
C VAL A 70 4.66 19.35 8.43
N PHE A 71 5.26 20.13 7.52
CA PHE A 71 4.67 21.38 7.04
C PHE A 71 3.32 21.15 6.34
N ARG A 72 3.16 20.07 5.55
CA ARG A 72 1.85 19.73 4.94
C ARG A 72 0.76 19.39 5.95
N GLN A 73 1.13 18.99 7.17
CA GLN A 73 0.16 18.72 8.25
C GLN A 73 -0.14 19.95 9.12
N LEU A 74 0.58 21.06 8.91
CA LEU A 74 0.36 22.35 9.58
C LEU A 74 -0.48 23.33 8.72
N ILE A 75 -0.75 22.96 7.48
CA ILE A 75 -1.68 23.64 6.56
C ILE A 75 -3.13 23.31 6.95
N ALA A 76 -4.07 24.25 6.70
CA ALA A 76 -5.51 24.03 6.90
C ALA A 76 -6.28 24.02 5.56
N PRO A 77 -6.92 22.90 5.18
CA PRO A 77 -6.88 21.58 5.83
C PRO A 77 -5.54 20.86 5.61
N PRO A 78 -5.12 19.93 6.50
CA PRO A 78 -3.93 19.10 6.28
C PRO A 78 -3.98 18.35 4.95
N MET A 79 -2.86 18.28 4.24
CA MET A 79 -2.82 17.75 2.87
C MET A 79 -1.98 16.48 2.76
N SER A 80 -2.33 15.61 1.80
CA SER A 80 -1.47 14.50 1.36
C SER A 80 -0.30 15.01 0.50
N GLN A 81 0.67 14.13 0.18
CA GLN A 81 1.73 14.46 -0.78
C GLN A 81 1.13 14.77 -2.16
N ASP A 82 0.13 13.99 -2.59
CA ASP A 82 -0.49 14.18 -3.91
C ASP A 82 -1.21 15.53 -3.99
N GLN A 83 -1.93 15.91 -2.95
CA GLN A 83 -2.64 17.20 -2.92
C GLN A 83 -1.69 18.40 -2.89
N PHE A 84 -0.64 18.35 -2.07
CA PHE A 84 0.31 19.45 -2.03
C PHE A 84 1.08 19.61 -3.35
N LYS A 85 1.37 18.51 -4.06
CA LYS A 85 1.96 18.54 -5.40
C LYS A 85 1.10 19.28 -6.42
N LEU A 86 -0.23 19.23 -6.28
CA LEU A 86 -1.14 20.01 -7.14
C LEU A 86 -1.05 21.52 -6.86
N LEU A 87 -0.78 21.91 -5.61
CA LEU A 87 -0.61 23.31 -5.22
C LEU A 87 0.78 23.86 -5.56
N CYS A 88 1.81 23.02 -5.46
CA CYS A 88 3.19 23.38 -5.68
C CYS A 88 3.83 22.39 -6.66
N ASP A 89 3.65 22.62 -7.96
CA ASP A 89 4.16 21.69 -8.97
C ASP A 89 5.70 21.69 -9.08
N ASN A 90 6.39 22.73 -8.61
CA ASN A 90 7.86 22.70 -8.59
C ASN A 90 8.41 21.79 -7.48
N TRP A 91 7.58 21.40 -6.51
CA TRP A 91 7.99 20.48 -5.45
C TRP A 91 8.01 19.03 -5.93
N SER A 92 8.99 18.26 -5.44
CA SER A 92 9.12 16.84 -5.74
C SER A 92 8.77 16.00 -4.51
N LYS A 93 7.81 15.08 -4.64
CA LYS A 93 7.49 14.11 -3.57
C LYS A 93 8.70 13.28 -3.15
N ARG A 94 9.62 13.02 -4.09
CA ARG A 94 10.83 12.25 -3.83
C ARG A 94 11.69 12.93 -2.77
N SER A 95 11.84 14.26 -2.80
CA SER A 95 12.71 14.96 -1.84
C SER A 95 12.23 14.82 -0.40
N GLU A 96 10.91 14.76 -0.17
CA GLU A 96 10.34 14.44 1.14
C GLU A 96 10.69 13.00 1.58
N ASN A 97 10.51 12.02 0.68
CA ASN A 97 10.66 10.60 1.02
C ASN A 97 12.11 10.20 1.33
N ILE A 98 13.09 10.73 0.57
CA ILE A 98 14.51 10.43 0.78
C ILE A 98 15.23 11.50 1.62
N GLY A 99 14.53 12.57 2.00
CA GLY A 99 15.09 13.67 2.78
C GLY A 99 16.14 14.51 2.04
N SER A 100 16.13 14.53 0.72
CA SER A 100 17.11 15.32 -0.03
C SER A 100 16.81 16.82 0.14
N PRO A 101 17.84 17.66 0.39
CA PRO A 101 17.73 19.12 0.31
C PRO A 101 17.00 19.62 -0.93
N LEU A 102 16.22 20.69 -0.79
CA LEU A 102 15.68 21.44 -1.92
C LEU A 102 16.70 22.49 -2.39
N SER A 103 16.65 22.86 -3.68
CA SER A 103 17.35 24.04 -4.15
C SER A 103 16.76 25.29 -3.49
N PRO A 104 17.54 26.37 -3.31
CA PRO A 104 17.04 27.61 -2.70
C PRO A 104 15.80 28.16 -3.40
N GLU A 105 15.76 28.13 -4.74
CA GLU A 105 14.62 28.57 -5.53
C GLU A 105 13.36 27.74 -5.25
N THR A 106 13.47 26.41 -5.28
CA THR A 106 12.31 25.54 -4.99
C THR A 106 11.89 25.66 -3.52
N ALA A 107 12.85 25.77 -2.59
CA ALA A 107 12.56 25.94 -1.17
C ALA A 107 11.81 27.25 -0.89
N ALA A 108 12.19 28.35 -1.55
CA ALA A 108 11.50 29.64 -1.45
C ALA A 108 10.05 29.55 -1.95
N ILE A 109 9.83 28.92 -3.12
CA ILE A 109 8.48 28.71 -3.67
C ILE A 109 7.63 27.88 -2.70
N VAL A 110 8.16 26.76 -2.21
CA VAL A 110 7.45 25.87 -1.28
C VAL A 110 7.16 26.58 0.05
N ALA A 111 8.09 27.37 0.58
CA ALA A 111 7.90 28.14 1.80
C ALA A 111 6.81 29.22 1.64
N SER A 112 6.76 29.88 0.48
CA SER A 112 5.68 30.82 0.15
C SER A 112 4.33 30.10 0.11
N THR A 113 4.22 28.99 -0.65
CA THR A 113 2.98 28.20 -0.71
C THR A 113 2.57 27.70 0.67
N PHE A 114 3.51 27.26 1.50
CA PHE A 114 3.21 26.90 2.88
C PHE A 114 2.66 28.09 3.67
N SER A 115 3.27 29.27 3.54
CA SER A 115 2.82 30.46 4.28
C SER A 115 1.39 30.85 3.94
N ASP A 116 1.01 30.77 2.67
CA ASP A 116 -0.34 31.13 2.19
C ASP A 116 -1.44 30.19 2.71
N TRP A 117 -1.06 28.93 3.02
CA TRP A 117 -1.99 27.87 3.41
C TRP A 117 -1.86 27.44 4.88
N CYS A 118 -0.85 27.93 5.59
CA CYS A 118 -0.62 27.61 7.00
C CYS A 118 -1.85 28.00 7.82
N ASP A 119 -2.32 27.11 8.69
CA ASP A 119 -3.43 27.41 9.59
C ASP A 119 -3.11 28.67 10.41
N PRO A 120 -3.89 29.77 10.32
CA PRO A 120 -3.61 30.99 11.09
C PRO A 120 -3.62 30.77 12.61
N ALA A 121 -4.32 29.74 13.11
CA ALA A 121 -4.30 29.38 14.52
C ALA A 121 -2.99 28.67 14.94
N ILE A 122 -2.26 28.09 14.00
CA ILE A 122 -0.98 27.42 14.18
C ILE A 122 0.12 28.39 13.73
N GLY A 123 1.00 28.78 14.64
CA GLY A 123 2.03 29.75 14.27
C GLY A 123 1.59 31.20 14.38
N LYS A 124 0.64 31.53 15.26
CA LYS A 124 0.20 32.93 15.55
C LYS A 124 1.37 33.89 15.74
N TRP A 125 2.43 33.40 16.38
CA TRP A 125 3.67 34.15 16.60
C TRP A 125 4.35 34.61 15.30
N ARG A 126 4.10 33.97 14.14
CA ARG A 126 4.56 34.43 12.82
C ARG A 126 3.84 35.72 12.42
N ALA A 127 2.52 35.76 12.55
CA ALA A 127 1.70 36.93 12.24
C ALA A 127 1.95 38.08 13.23
N GLU A 128 2.27 37.74 14.48
CA GLU A 128 2.63 38.69 15.54
C GLU A 128 4.14 39.03 15.56
N GLU A 129 4.92 38.54 14.59
CA GLU A 129 6.37 38.77 14.45
C GLU A 129 7.17 38.59 15.75
N ARG A 130 6.84 37.55 16.52
CA ARG A 130 7.49 37.25 17.81
C ARG A 130 7.94 35.80 17.92
N PRO A 131 8.78 35.48 18.91
CA PRO A 131 9.05 34.09 19.26
C PRO A 131 7.79 33.37 19.77
N PRO A 132 7.65 32.06 19.52
CA PRO A 132 6.57 31.27 20.09
C PRO A 132 6.74 31.10 21.61
N THR A 133 5.62 31.07 22.31
CA THR A 133 5.59 30.63 23.71
C THR A 133 5.73 29.12 23.82
N ARG A 134 6.11 28.63 25.00
CA ARG A 134 6.20 27.18 25.28
C ARG A 134 4.86 26.46 25.06
N SER A 135 3.75 27.11 25.38
CA SER A 135 2.40 26.56 25.20
C SER A 135 2.07 26.38 23.72
N GLU A 136 2.39 27.37 22.90
CA GLU A 136 2.19 27.35 21.45
C GLU A 136 3.01 26.25 20.76
N VAL A 137 4.30 26.14 21.10
CA VAL A 137 5.15 25.05 20.59
C VAL A 137 4.59 23.69 21.00
N ARG A 138 4.16 23.53 22.25
CA ARG A 138 3.58 22.27 22.75
C ARG A 138 2.29 21.91 22.02
N SER A 139 1.44 22.90 21.74
CA SER A 139 0.19 22.71 21.01
C SER A 139 0.46 22.24 19.57
N ALA A 140 1.34 22.93 18.84
CA ALA A 140 1.73 22.55 17.48
C ALA A 140 2.34 21.14 17.47
N LEU A 141 3.25 20.84 18.40
CA LEU A 141 3.87 19.54 18.51
C LEU A 141 2.85 18.43 18.75
N LEU A 142 1.90 18.61 19.66
CA LEU A 142 0.91 17.58 19.99
C LEU A 142 -0.05 17.32 18.83
N ARG A 143 -0.63 18.37 18.24
CA ARG A 143 -1.60 18.26 17.15
C ARG A 143 -0.99 17.55 15.95
N THR A 144 0.17 18.01 15.49
CA THR A 144 0.79 17.49 14.28
C THR A 144 1.36 16.09 14.46
N SER A 145 1.88 15.77 15.66
CA SER A 145 2.39 14.43 15.93
C SER A 145 1.30 13.36 15.88
N ILE A 146 0.09 13.67 16.35
CA ILE A 146 -1.04 12.74 16.32
C ILE A 146 -1.46 12.44 14.88
N LEU A 147 -1.57 13.46 14.03
CA LEU A 147 -1.93 13.31 12.61
C LEU A 147 -0.91 12.44 11.86
N ILE A 148 0.39 12.74 12.03
CA ILE A 148 1.47 11.98 11.40
C ILE A 148 1.49 10.52 11.91
N ALA A 149 1.38 10.32 13.23
CA ALA A 149 1.38 8.99 13.82
C ALA A 149 0.22 8.13 13.34
N GLN A 150 -0.97 8.72 13.20
CA GLN A 150 -2.15 8.03 12.67
C GLN A 150 -1.96 7.61 11.21
N GLN A 151 -1.41 8.50 10.36
CA GLN A 151 -1.11 8.19 8.96
C GLN A 151 -0.04 7.09 8.83
N ASP A 152 1.02 7.16 9.65
CA ASP A 152 2.06 6.13 9.69
C ASP A 152 1.50 4.78 10.12
N LEU A 153 0.73 4.74 11.20
CA LEU A 153 0.16 3.50 11.70
C LEU A 153 -0.78 2.86 10.67
N ALA A 154 -1.62 3.66 10.01
CA ALA A 154 -2.52 3.20 8.96
C ALA A 154 -1.76 2.66 7.73
N THR A 155 -0.64 3.29 7.37
CA THR A 155 0.19 2.86 6.23
C THR A 155 0.97 1.60 6.57
N ARG A 156 1.63 1.57 7.73
CA ARG A 156 2.38 0.43 8.22
C ARG A 156 1.50 -0.81 8.39
N SER A 157 0.35 -0.67 9.04
CA SER A 157 -0.59 -1.79 9.23
C SER A 157 -1.05 -2.39 7.90
N ARG A 158 -1.32 -1.56 6.88
CA ARG A 158 -1.70 -2.05 5.55
C ARG A 158 -0.56 -2.81 4.86
N ASN A 159 0.66 -2.28 4.95
CA ASN A 159 1.82 -2.89 4.30
C ASN A 159 2.26 -4.19 4.98
N GLU A 160 2.20 -4.26 6.31
CA GLU A 160 2.57 -5.47 7.07
C GLU A 160 1.65 -6.64 6.73
N VAL A 161 0.32 -6.44 6.75
CA VAL A 161 -0.61 -7.53 6.46
C VAL A 161 -0.51 -7.99 5.01
N ALA A 162 -0.42 -7.06 4.05
CA ALA A 162 -0.21 -7.41 2.64
C ALA A 162 1.11 -8.16 2.44
N SER A 163 2.20 -7.70 3.08
CA SER A 163 3.49 -8.37 3.00
C SER A 163 3.45 -9.77 3.60
N VAL A 164 2.83 -9.97 4.76
CA VAL A 164 2.72 -11.31 5.37
C VAL A 164 1.96 -12.27 4.45
N GLN A 165 0.81 -11.85 3.92
CA GLN A 165 0.03 -12.66 2.98
C GLN A 165 0.87 -13.10 1.76
N GLU A 166 1.62 -12.18 1.16
CA GLU A 166 2.46 -12.52 0.01
C GLU A 166 3.62 -13.45 0.39
N HIS A 167 4.21 -13.29 1.58
CA HIS A 167 5.31 -14.16 2.03
C HIS A 167 4.81 -15.58 2.31
N GLU A 168 3.61 -15.75 2.86
CA GLU A 168 3.03 -17.09 3.07
C GLU A 168 2.85 -17.85 1.74
N VAL A 169 2.54 -17.15 0.65
CA VAL A 169 2.50 -17.74 -0.69
C VAL A 169 3.89 -18.12 -1.18
N THR A 170 4.89 -17.26 -1.03
CA THR A 170 6.26 -17.58 -1.46
C THR A 170 6.86 -18.72 -0.66
N ASP A 171 6.62 -18.76 0.65
CA ASP A 171 7.07 -19.84 1.54
C ASP A 171 6.41 -21.16 1.16
N LEU A 172 5.11 -21.15 0.84
CA LEU A 172 4.41 -22.33 0.33
C LEU A 172 5.06 -22.84 -0.97
N LEU A 173 5.31 -21.96 -1.94
CA LEU A 173 5.92 -22.32 -3.22
C LEU A 173 7.31 -22.91 -3.02
N GLU A 174 8.16 -22.29 -2.19
CA GLU A 174 9.51 -22.77 -1.89
C GLU A 174 9.48 -24.12 -1.17
N ASN A 175 8.55 -24.33 -0.23
CA ASN A 175 8.34 -25.63 0.42
C ASN A 175 7.83 -26.71 -0.55
N MET A 176 7.14 -26.32 -1.62
CA MET A 176 6.76 -27.20 -2.73
C MET A 176 7.90 -27.46 -3.73
N GLY A 177 9.10 -26.91 -3.50
CA GLY A 177 10.26 -27.04 -4.38
C GLY A 177 10.28 -26.09 -5.57
N TRP A 178 9.45 -25.04 -5.58
CA TRP A 178 9.46 -24.04 -6.63
C TRP A 178 10.66 -23.12 -6.50
N LYS A 179 11.19 -22.66 -7.65
CA LYS A 179 12.35 -21.77 -7.69
C LYS A 179 11.94 -20.32 -7.96
N LYS A 180 12.35 -19.41 -7.07
CA LYS A 180 12.20 -17.97 -7.27
C LYS A 180 13.09 -17.46 -8.41
N LEU A 181 12.51 -16.69 -9.31
CA LEU A 181 13.19 -15.92 -10.35
C LEU A 181 13.26 -14.44 -9.97
N PRO A 182 14.25 -13.68 -10.47
CA PRO A 182 14.27 -12.23 -10.30
C PRO A 182 13.06 -11.59 -10.98
N SER A 183 12.50 -10.54 -10.36
CA SER A 183 11.40 -9.77 -10.93
C SER A 183 11.81 -9.12 -12.26
N LYS A 184 11.06 -9.42 -13.33
CA LYS A 184 11.27 -8.95 -14.70
C LYS A 184 9.94 -8.89 -15.44
N LEU A 185 9.83 -7.99 -16.41
CA LEU A 185 8.65 -7.93 -17.26
C LEU A 185 8.38 -9.29 -17.91
N ILE A 186 7.15 -9.80 -17.72
CA ILE A 186 6.62 -10.98 -18.41
C ILE A 186 5.96 -10.48 -19.69
N ASP A 187 6.66 -10.61 -20.81
CA ASP A 187 6.22 -10.20 -22.15
C ASP A 187 6.07 -11.39 -23.11
N THR A 188 6.58 -12.56 -22.72
CA THR A 188 6.50 -13.80 -23.50
C THR A 188 6.09 -14.98 -22.62
N ARG A 189 5.53 -16.03 -23.25
CA ARG A 189 5.03 -17.23 -22.55
C ARG A 189 6.13 -17.97 -21.78
N ALA A 190 7.36 -17.96 -22.29
CA ALA A 190 8.50 -18.66 -21.68
C ALA A 190 9.13 -17.90 -20.49
N SER A 191 8.60 -16.72 -20.12
CA SER A 191 9.21 -15.87 -19.09
C SER A 191 9.19 -16.51 -17.69
N VAL A 192 8.22 -17.38 -17.42
CA VAL A 192 8.08 -18.09 -16.15
C VAL A 192 7.94 -19.58 -16.45
N PRO A 193 9.06 -20.34 -16.45
CA PRO A 193 9.02 -21.79 -16.65
C PRO A 193 8.23 -22.49 -15.55
N GLU A 194 7.80 -23.72 -15.83
CA GLU A 194 7.12 -24.57 -14.85
C GLU A 194 7.93 -24.71 -13.54
N LYS A 195 7.24 -24.73 -12.39
CA LYS A 195 7.83 -24.76 -11.04
C LYS A 195 8.77 -23.59 -10.75
N HIS A 196 8.65 -22.48 -11.49
CA HIS A 196 9.29 -21.22 -11.17
C HIS A 196 8.25 -20.16 -10.87
N TYR A 197 8.63 -19.18 -10.05
CA TYR A 197 7.75 -18.06 -9.75
C TYR A 197 8.52 -16.74 -9.70
N MET A 198 7.81 -15.63 -9.94
CA MET A 198 8.29 -14.27 -9.72
C MET A 198 7.37 -13.59 -8.70
N HIS A 199 7.96 -12.81 -7.80
CA HIS A 199 7.25 -12.02 -6.78
C HIS A 199 7.42 -10.53 -7.07
N LYS A 200 6.32 -9.77 -6.99
CA LYS A 200 6.23 -8.34 -7.34
C LYS A 200 6.81 -8.05 -8.71
N THR A 201 6.16 -8.60 -9.72
CA THR A 201 6.59 -8.44 -11.12
C THR A 201 5.54 -7.72 -11.95
N ARG A 202 5.74 -7.65 -13.27
CA ARG A 202 4.84 -6.98 -14.19
C ARG A 202 4.54 -7.86 -15.39
N PHE A 203 3.30 -7.85 -15.85
CA PHE A 203 2.88 -8.41 -17.12
C PHE A 203 2.76 -7.30 -18.17
N ALA A 204 3.22 -7.59 -19.39
CA ALA A 204 2.86 -6.79 -20.54
C ALA A 204 1.32 -6.77 -20.69
N THR A 205 0.80 -5.66 -21.21
CA THR A 205 -0.62 -5.58 -21.58
C THR A 205 -0.72 -5.01 -22.98
N LYS A 206 -1.91 -5.04 -23.59
CA LYS A 206 -2.12 -4.36 -24.87
C LYS A 206 -1.91 -2.84 -24.78
N THR A 207 -2.05 -2.27 -23.59
CA THR A 207 -1.74 -0.86 -23.36
C THR A 207 -0.24 -0.68 -23.17
N ALA A 208 0.29 0.52 -23.47
CA ALA A 208 1.72 0.81 -23.34
C ALA A 208 2.26 0.71 -21.90
N SER A 209 1.41 0.52 -20.89
CA SER A 209 1.79 0.42 -19.48
C SER A 209 1.60 -1.01 -18.97
N PRO A 210 2.70 -1.73 -18.66
CA PRO A 210 2.65 -3.01 -17.95
C PRO A 210 1.90 -2.91 -16.62
N GLN A 211 1.20 -3.98 -16.24
CA GLN A 211 0.47 -4.06 -14.97
C GLN A 211 1.25 -4.90 -13.97
N GLU A 212 1.32 -4.44 -12.73
CA GLU A 212 1.93 -5.19 -11.63
C GLU A 212 1.07 -6.38 -11.24
N VAL A 213 1.73 -7.46 -10.86
CA VAL A 213 1.17 -8.69 -10.30
C VAL A 213 1.96 -9.05 -9.04
N ASP A 214 1.26 -9.53 -8.01
CA ASP A 214 1.90 -9.87 -6.75
C ASP A 214 2.72 -11.16 -6.89
N ILE A 215 2.12 -12.22 -7.44
CA ILE A 215 2.80 -13.50 -7.67
C ILE A 215 2.50 -13.98 -9.10
N ALA A 216 3.55 -14.34 -9.85
CA ALA A 216 3.43 -15.01 -11.14
C ALA A 216 4.05 -16.41 -11.07
N CYS A 217 3.29 -17.45 -11.36
CA CYS A 217 3.74 -18.85 -11.26
C CYS A 217 3.69 -19.52 -12.64
N GLY A 218 4.79 -20.16 -13.05
CA GLY A 218 4.82 -20.96 -14.27
C GLY A 218 4.17 -22.32 -14.04
N LEU A 219 3.19 -22.64 -14.88
CA LEU A 219 2.40 -23.87 -14.85
C LEU A 219 2.77 -24.79 -16.02
N ALA A 220 2.14 -25.95 -16.08
CA ALA A 220 2.32 -26.90 -17.18
C ALA A 220 1.97 -26.28 -18.54
N VAL A 221 2.61 -26.79 -19.60
CA VAL A 221 2.34 -26.40 -20.99
C VAL A 221 2.55 -24.88 -21.23
N SER A 222 3.49 -24.27 -20.51
CA SER A 222 3.82 -22.83 -20.62
C SER A 222 2.67 -21.87 -20.31
N HIS A 223 1.74 -22.26 -19.43
CA HIS A 223 0.76 -21.35 -18.83
C HIS A 223 1.42 -20.58 -17.68
N VAL A 224 0.88 -19.40 -17.37
CA VAL A 224 1.29 -18.63 -16.20
C VAL A 224 0.07 -18.26 -15.37
N LEU A 225 0.11 -18.56 -14.08
CA LEU A 225 -0.82 -18.00 -13.12
C LEU A 225 -0.38 -16.59 -12.75
N ALA A 226 -1.26 -15.61 -12.92
CA ALA A 226 -1.12 -14.26 -12.39
C ALA A 226 -2.02 -14.10 -11.15
N MET A 227 -1.43 -14.03 -9.97
CA MET A 227 -2.16 -13.92 -8.70
C MET A 227 -2.05 -12.52 -8.09
N GLU A 228 -3.19 -11.97 -7.69
CA GLU A 228 -3.31 -10.76 -6.88
C GLU A 228 -3.65 -11.12 -5.42
N CYS A 229 -2.87 -10.60 -4.48
CA CYS A 229 -3.07 -10.74 -3.05
C CYS A 229 -3.84 -9.51 -2.54
N LYS A 230 -5.07 -9.70 -2.06
CA LYS A 230 -5.93 -8.60 -1.60
C LYS A 230 -6.35 -8.80 -0.15
N VAL A 231 -5.84 -7.90 0.69
CA VAL A 231 -6.29 -7.70 2.06
C VAL A 231 -7.28 -6.54 2.13
N THR A 232 -8.44 -6.77 2.74
CA THR A 232 -9.48 -5.75 2.95
C THR A 232 -9.90 -5.68 4.42
N ASN A 233 -10.16 -4.48 4.89
CA ASN A 233 -10.53 -4.18 6.28
C ASN A 233 -12.03 -3.88 6.45
N ASP A 234 -12.75 -3.67 5.34
CA ASP A 234 -14.18 -3.41 5.29
C ASP A 234 -14.75 -3.78 3.90
N GLU A 235 -16.07 -3.99 3.84
CA GLU A 235 -16.79 -4.42 2.64
C GLU A 235 -16.90 -3.32 1.57
N THR A 236 -16.85 -2.04 1.94
CA THR A 236 -16.94 -0.95 0.94
C THR A 236 -15.64 -0.86 0.15
N ASN A 237 -14.51 -0.95 0.83
CA ASN A 237 -13.19 -1.00 0.25
C ASN A 237 -12.96 -2.30 -0.53
N SER A 238 -13.60 -3.43 -0.15
CA SER A 238 -13.49 -4.69 -0.91
C SER A 238 -14.01 -4.55 -2.34
N VAL A 239 -15.10 -3.80 -2.57
CA VAL A 239 -15.62 -3.55 -3.94
C VAL A 239 -14.55 -2.94 -4.84
N LYS A 240 -13.81 -1.94 -4.35
CA LYS A 240 -12.73 -1.30 -5.11
C LYS A 240 -11.60 -2.29 -5.41
N ARG A 241 -11.22 -3.14 -4.45
CA ARG A 241 -10.14 -4.12 -4.62
C ARG A 241 -10.51 -5.23 -5.58
N VAL A 242 -11.76 -5.71 -5.52
CA VAL A 242 -12.28 -6.70 -6.47
C VAL A 242 -12.31 -6.13 -7.89
N ASN A 243 -12.77 -4.89 -8.06
CA ASN A 243 -12.75 -4.21 -9.37
C ASN A 243 -11.33 -4.08 -9.94
N ASP A 244 -10.34 -3.80 -9.08
CA ASP A 244 -8.93 -3.73 -9.47
C ASP A 244 -8.42 -5.07 -10.00
N VAL A 245 -8.71 -6.18 -9.29
CA VAL A 245 -8.34 -7.54 -9.75
C VAL A 245 -9.02 -7.87 -11.08
N ILE A 246 -10.33 -7.62 -11.22
CA ILE A 246 -11.08 -7.89 -12.46
C ILE A 246 -10.49 -7.09 -13.62
N LYS A 247 -10.17 -5.80 -13.40
CA LYS A 247 -9.56 -4.95 -14.42
C LYS A 247 -8.21 -5.50 -14.89
N LYS A 248 -7.36 -5.93 -13.96
CA LYS A 248 -6.06 -6.53 -14.28
C LYS A 248 -6.19 -7.88 -15.00
N ALA A 249 -7.06 -8.76 -14.49
CA ALA A 249 -7.38 -10.04 -15.11
C ALA A 249 -7.82 -9.86 -16.58
N ASN A 250 -8.70 -8.89 -16.83
CA ASN A 250 -9.15 -8.55 -18.18
C ASN A 250 -7.98 -8.03 -19.04
N ALA A 251 -7.14 -7.15 -18.52
CA ALA A 251 -5.99 -6.63 -19.27
C ALA A 251 -4.97 -7.72 -19.64
N TRP A 252 -4.70 -8.66 -18.73
CA TRP A 252 -3.80 -9.79 -18.99
C TRP A 252 -4.40 -10.77 -19.99
N ARG A 253 -5.67 -11.18 -19.79
CA ARG A 253 -6.40 -12.07 -20.70
C ARG A 253 -6.55 -11.45 -22.08
N GLU A 254 -6.73 -10.14 -22.18
CA GLU A 254 -6.81 -9.48 -23.49
C GLU A 254 -5.48 -9.55 -24.26
N HIS A 255 -4.35 -9.45 -23.56
CA HIS A 255 -3.01 -9.51 -24.16
C HIS A 255 -2.53 -10.94 -24.42
N PHE A 256 -2.67 -11.82 -23.42
CA PHE A 256 -2.13 -13.18 -23.43
C PHE A 256 -3.17 -14.26 -23.73
N GLY A 257 -4.46 -13.94 -23.85
CA GLY A 257 -5.50 -14.95 -24.09
C GLY A 257 -5.54 -16.01 -22.99
N SER A 258 -5.65 -17.27 -23.37
CA SER A 258 -5.69 -18.42 -22.46
C SER A 258 -4.35 -18.77 -21.82
N PHE A 259 -3.24 -18.12 -22.22
CA PHE A 259 -1.92 -18.41 -21.64
C PHE A 259 -1.75 -17.91 -20.21
N VAL A 260 -2.62 -17.00 -19.78
CA VAL A 260 -2.63 -16.48 -18.41
C VAL A 260 -3.91 -16.89 -17.72
N GLU A 261 -3.76 -17.62 -16.63
CA GLU A 261 -4.82 -17.85 -15.65
C GLU A 261 -4.71 -16.79 -14.56
N THR A 262 -5.82 -16.31 -14.02
CA THR A 262 -5.80 -15.27 -12.98
C THR A 262 -6.35 -15.80 -11.67
N ALA A 263 -5.69 -15.48 -10.57
CA ALA A 263 -6.17 -15.78 -9.23
C ALA A 263 -6.22 -14.56 -8.33
N ALA A 264 -7.08 -14.63 -7.31
CA ALA A 264 -7.14 -13.70 -6.20
C ALA A 264 -6.93 -14.48 -4.90
N LEU A 265 -5.93 -14.09 -4.10
CA LEU A 265 -5.78 -14.55 -2.73
C LEU A 265 -6.38 -13.51 -1.79
N LEU A 266 -7.42 -13.90 -1.07
CA LEU A 266 -8.24 -12.99 -0.26
C LEU A 266 -7.97 -13.13 1.23
N GLN A 267 -7.97 -12.00 1.93
CA GLN A 267 -7.92 -11.94 3.39
C GLN A 267 -8.71 -10.75 3.93
N GLY A 268 -9.33 -10.95 5.09
CA GLY A 268 -10.01 -9.88 5.83
C GLY A 268 -11.50 -9.84 5.60
N VAL A 269 -12.06 -8.63 5.43
CA VAL A 269 -13.52 -8.40 5.39
C VAL A 269 -13.97 -8.18 3.96
N ILE A 270 -14.64 -9.17 3.38
CA ILE A 270 -15.09 -9.17 1.97
C ILE A 270 -16.53 -9.64 1.92
N ALA A 271 -17.36 -8.97 1.13
CA ALA A 271 -18.74 -9.40 0.91
C ALA A 271 -18.77 -10.66 0.02
N PRO A 272 -19.56 -11.70 0.36
CA PRO A 272 -19.66 -12.94 -0.44
C PRO A 272 -20.00 -12.68 -1.92
N ARG A 273 -20.88 -11.70 -2.19
CA ARG A 273 -21.21 -11.26 -3.56
C ARG A 273 -19.99 -10.78 -4.36
N ASP A 274 -18.99 -10.16 -3.70
CA ASP A 274 -17.78 -9.70 -4.38
C ASP A 274 -16.85 -10.87 -4.70
N VAL A 275 -16.88 -11.92 -3.88
CA VAL A 275 -16.18 -13.18 -4.17
C VAL A 275 -16.79 -13.84 -5.39
N GLN A 276 -18.13 -13.93 -5.45
CA GLN A 276 -18.85 -14.46 -6.61
C GLN A 276 -18.50 -13.68 -7.89
N ARG A 277 -18.42 -12.34 -7.82
CA ARG A 277 -18.04 -11.50 -8.96
C ARG A 277 -16.64 -11.80 -9.49
N LEU A 278 -15.68 -12.21 -8.65
CA LEU A 278 -14.37 -12.67 -9.12
C LEU A 278 -14.52 -13.97 -9.93
N SER A 279 -15.21 -14.95 -9.35
CA SER A 279 -15.48 -16.24 -10.00
C SER A 279 -16.21 -16.08 -11.34
N ASP A 280 -17.22 -15.21 -11.40
CA ASP A 280 -17.98 -14.91 -12.62
C ASP A 280 -17.10 -14.29 -13.74
N ASN A 281 -15.97 -13.69 -13.37
CA ASN A 281 -14.99 -13.13 -14.31
C ASN A 281 -13.85 -14.10 -14.63
N GLY A 282 -13.98 -15.39 -14.27
CA GLY A 282 -12.99 -16.43 -14.56
C GLY A 282 -11.72 -16.31 -13.71
N ILE A 283 -11.81 -15.71 -12.52
CA ILE A 283 -10.71 -15.57 -11.59
C ILE A 283 -10.81 -16.66 -10.53
N HIS A 284 -9.75 -17.42 -10.32
CA HIS A 284 -9.67 -18.41 -9.25
C HIS A 284 -9.56 -17.71 -7.90
N VAL A 285 -10.42 -18.05 -6.93
CA VAL A 285 -10.42 -17.43 -5.61
C VAL A 285 -9.82 -18.39 -4.60
N PHE A 286 -8.80 -17.93 -3.89
CA PHE A 286 -8.20 -18.60 -2.73
C PHE A 286 -8.27 -17.71 -1.50
N TRP A 287 -8.12 -18.31 -0.32
CA TRP A 287 -8.16 -17.59 0.95
C TRP A 287 -6.87 -17.82 1.74
N SER A 288 -6.35 -16.77 2.38
CA SER A 288 -5.13 -16.89 3.19
C SER A 288 -5.26 -17.86 4.36
N HIS A 289 -6.47 -18.04 4.89
CA HIS A 289 -6.71 -19.01 5.96
C HIS A 289 -6.79 -20.46 5.48
N ASP A 290 -6.73 -20.70 4.17
CA ASP A 290 -6.79 -22.02 3.53
C ASP A 290 -5.86 -22.08 2.30
N LEU A 291 -4.56 -21.92 2.55
CA LEU A 291 -3.55 -22.06 1.50
C LEU A 291 -3.41 -23.50 0.98
N GLU A 292 -3.95 -24.50 1.68
CA GLU A 292 -3.96 -25.88 1.19
C GLU A 292 -4.85 -26.03 -0.06
N ALA A 293 -5.94 -25.26 -0.16
CA ALA A 293 -6.74 -25.21 -1.38
C ALA A 293 -5.91 -24.69 -2.57
N PHE A 294 -5.09 -23.66 -2.36
CA PHE A 294 -4.19 -23.15 -3.39
C PHE A 294 -3.09 -24.17 -3.76
N ARG A 295 -2.47 -24.80 -2.75
CA ARG A 295 -1.49 -25.88 -2.94
C ARG A 295 -2.07 -27.02 -3.79
N SER A 296 -3.25 -27.50 -3.43
CA SER A 296 -3.94 -28.59 -4.13
C SER A 296 -4.26 -28.21 -5.57
N TRP A 297 -4.68 -26.96 -5.80
CA TRP A 297 -4.89 -26.44 -7.15
C TRP A 297 -3.59 -26.43 -7.94
N LEU A 298 -2.48 -25.91 -7.41
CA LEU A 298 -1.19 -25.91 -8.10
C LEU A 298 -0.73 -27.31 -8.50
N LEU A 299 -0.86 -28.30 -7.60
CA LEU A 299 -0.49 -29.69 -7.88
C LEU A 299 -1.26 -30.27 -9.07
N ALA A 300 -2.50 -29.84 -9.30
CA ALA A 300 -3.30 -30.27 -10.45
C ALA A 300 -2.96 -29.54 -11.76
N HIS A 301 -2.13 -28.48 -11.72
CA HIS A 301 -1.80 -27.61 -12.85
C HIS A 301 -0.30 -27.61 -13.22
N ILE A 302 0.47 -28.46 -12.54
CA ILE A 302 1.85 -28.82 -12.92
C ILE A 302 1.84 -30.21 -13.57
N GLY A 303 2.79 -30.49 -14.45
CA GLY A 303 2.93 -31.80 -15.05
C GLY A 303 3.37 -32.83 -14.02
N ASP A 304 2.94 -34.09 -14.17
CA ASP A 304 3.51 -35.19 -13.40
C ASP A 304 5.01 -35.29 -13.71
N GLU A 305 5.84 -35.31 -12.67
CA GLU A 305 7.24 -35.71 -12.80
C GLU A 305 7.25 -37.17 -13.28
N SER A 306 7.54 -37.36 -14.57
CA SER A 306 7.86 -38.66 -15.15
C SER A 306 9.37 -38.87 -15.19
#